data_AF-A0A0T6A3Y0-F1
#
_entry.id   AF-A0A0T6A3Y0-F1
#
_cell.length_a   1.000
_cell.length_b   1.000
_cell.length_c   1.000
_cell.angle_alpha   90.00
_cell.angle_beta   90.00
_cell.angle_gamma   90.00
#
_symmetry.space_group_name_H-M   'P 1'
#
loop_
_entity.id
_entity.type
_entity.pdbx_description
1 polymer ?
#
loop_
_entity_poly.entity_id
_entity_poly.type
_entity_poly.pdbx_seq_one_letter_code
_entity_poly.pdbx_strand_id
1 'polypeptide(L)'
;MTARRILIAFALLAIFSGCQSEKDSTVPEYLLGVWTTPHPKYADRYFEIRNDAIIFGHGGENFEVHALTDVDQTREGGSILYTITHLNHHGQRFTFAFYYDPANNGAVRFKNQRDIVWTKETS
;
A
#
# COMPACT_ATOMS: atom_id res chain seq x y z
N MET A 1 -13.65 2.77 53.02
CA MET A 1 -14.11 2.69 51.62
C MET A 1 -14.51 1.25 51.33
N THR A 2 -15.76 1.01 50.94
CA THR A 2 -16.33 -0.34 50.80
C THR A 2 -15.75 -1.06 49.58
N ALA A 3 -15.46 -2.36 49.71
CA ALA A 3 -14.88 -3.22 48.66
C ALA A 3 -15.59 -3.11 47.30
N ARG A 4 -16.89 -2.79 47.32
CA ARG A 4 -17.74 -2.52 46.16
C ARG A 4 -17.28 -1.32 45.31
N ARG A 5 -16.68 -0.29 45.92
CA ARG A 5 -16.14 0.89 45.20
C ARG A 5 -14.78 0.60 44.53
N ILE A 6 -13.99 -0.29 45.12
CA ILE A 6 -12.69 -0.73 44.57
C ILE A 6 -12.90 -1.61 43.34
N LEU A 7 -13.89 -2.52 43.39
CA LEU A 7 -14.25 -3.38 42.25
C LEU A 7 -14.75 -2.59 41.03
N ILE A 8 -15.52 -1.52 41.25
CA ILE A 8 -16.01 -0.65 40.16
C ILE A 8 -14.86 0.13 39.52
N ALA A 9 -13.90 0.60 40.32
CA ALA A 9 -12.72 1.30 39.81
C ALA A 9 -11.82 0.39 38.96
N PHE A 10 -11.64 -0.88 39.34
CA PHE A 10 -10.89 -1.85 38.55
C PHE A 10 -11.60 -2.26 37.25
N ALA A 11 -12.94 -2.34 37.25
CA ALA A 11 -13.73 -2.62 36.05
C ALA A 11 -13.69 -1.47 35.02
N LEU A 12 -13.57 -0.21 35.48
CA LEU A 12 -13.47 0.96 34.60
C LEU A 12 -12.06 1.12 33.98
N LEU A 13 -11.00 0.66 34.67
CA LEU A 13 -9.63 0.77 34.18
C LEU A 13 -9.27 -0.26 33.09
N ALA A 14 -10.01 -1.38 33.02
CA ALA A 14 -9.77 -2.45 32.04
C ALA A 14 -10.26 -2.12 30.61
N ILE A 15 -11.00 -1.01 30.42
CA ILE A 15 -11.63 -0.66 29.14
C ILE A 15 -10.69 0.13 28.22
N PHE A 16 -9.57 0.66 28.72
CA PHE A 16 -8.64 1.48 27.94
C PHE A 16 -7.41 0.75 27.39
N SER A 17 -7.28 -0.56 27.60
CA SER A 17 -6.21 -1.35 26.99
C SER A 17 -6.54 -1.79 25.56
N GLY A 18 -7.03 -0.86 24.75
CA GLY A 18 -6.97 -0.97 23.30
C GLY A 18 -5.58 -0.58 22.85
N CYS A 19 -4.59 -1.46 23.05
CA CYS A 19 -3.32 -1.34 22.35
C CYS A 19 -3.64 -1.47 20.86
N GLN A 20 -3.80 -0.34 20.19
CA GLN A 20 -3.82 -0.26 18.74
C GLN A 20 -2.41 -0.69 18.34
N SER A 21 -2.26 -1.96 17.96
CA SER A 21 -1.00 -2.48 17.44
C SER A 21 -0.70 -1.62 16.20
N GLU A 22 0.29 -0.74 16.30
CA GLU A 22 0.84 -0.06 15.14
C GLU A 22 1.31 -1.16 14.20
N LYS A 23 0.50 -1.43 13.18
CA LYS A 23 0.88 -2.33 12.10
C LYS A 23 2.00 -1.61 11.38
N ASP A 24 3.20 -2.14 11.49
CA ASP A 24 4.39 -1.62 10.83
C ASP A 24 4.14 -1.72 9.31
N SER A 25 3.59 -0.65 8.74
CA SER A 25 3.06 -0.58 7.38
C SER A 25 4.20 -0.22 6.42
N THR A 26 5.34 -0.85 6.60
CA THR A 26 6.56 -0.57 5.85
C THR A 26 6.45 -1.20 4.47
N VAL A 27 6.81 -0.42 3.45
CA VAL A 27 6.85 -0.91 2.07
C VAL A 27 8.04 -1.87 1.93
N PRO A 28 7.84 -3.11 1.46
CA PRO A 28 8.96 -4.00 1.16
C PRO A 28 9.92 -3.38 0.14
N GLU A 29 11.23 -3.46 0.40
CA GLU A 29 12.27 -2.81 -0.42
C GLU A 29 12.21 -3.21 -1.90
N TYR A 30 11.85 -4.46 -2.20
CA TYR A 30 11.69 -4.93 -3.58
C TYR A 30 10.49 -4.33 -4.32
N LEU A 31 9.57 -3.63 -3.65
CA LEU A 31 8.51 -2.87 -4.31
C LEU A 31 8.91 -1.43 -4.61
N LEU A 32 9.93 -0.90 -3.92
CA LEU A 32 10.37 0.48 -4.09
C LEU A 32 10.96 0.72 -5.49
N GLY A 33 10.70 1.91 -6.03
CA GLY A 33 11.19 2.37 -7.32
C GLY A 33 10.10 2.58 -8.36
N VAL A 34 10.55 2.87 -9.59
CA VAL A 34 9.69 3.18 -10.74
C VAL A 34 9.30 1.89 -11.45
N TRP A 35 8.03 1.78 -11.80
CA TRP A 35 7.44 0.67 -12.52
C TRP A 35 6.86 1.17 -13.83
N THR A 36 7.30 0.58 -14.93
CA THR A 36 6.90 0.94 -16.29
C THR A 36 6.35 -0.28 -17.02
N THR A 37 5.71 -0.05 -18.17
CA THR A 37 5.25 -1.14 -19.03
C THR A 37 5.47 -0.76 -20.49
N PRO A 38 5.88 -1.71 -21.36
CA PRO A 38 5.97 -1.45 -22.81
C PRO A 38 4.58 -1.42 -23.48
N HIS A 39 3.49 -1.68 -22.74
CA HIS A 39 2.15 -1.73 -23.31
C HIS A 39 1.74 -0.37 -23.90
N PRO A 40 1.34 -0.25 -25.19
CA PRO A 40 1.14 1.04 -25.88
C PRO A 40 0.18 2.01 -25.19
N LYS A 41 -0.89 1.50 -24.56
CA LYS A 41 -1.86 2.30 -23.78
C LYS A 41 -1.22 3.09 -22.63
N TYR A 42 -0.06 2.66 -22.15
CA TYR A 42 0.66 3.18 -20.99
C TYR A 42 2.11 3.56 -21.34
N ALA A 43 2.43 3.75 -22.63
CA ALA A 43 3.80 3.96 -23.09
C ALA A 43 4.48 5.20 -22.46
N ASP A 44 3.70 6.17 -22.02
CA ASP A 44 4.14 7.41 -21.36
C ASP A 44 3.75 7.46 -19.87
N ARG A 45 3.37 6.32 -19.28
CA ARG A 45 2.88 6.24 -17.90
C ARG A 45 3.78 5.37 -17.06
N TYR A 46 3.92 5.75 -15.81
CA TYR A 46 4.62 4.98 -14.79
C TYR A 46 3.89 5.11 -13.46
N PHE A 47 4.23 4.22 -12.53
CA PHE A 47 3.99 4.49 -11.12
C PHE A 47 5.28 4.28 -10.34
N GLU A 48 5.49 5.06 -9.30
CA GLU A 48 6.66 4.94 -8.42
C GLU A 48 6.16 4.66 -7.01
N ILE A 49 6.76 3.65 -6.36
CA ILE A 49 6.49 3.35 -4.96
C ILE A 49 7.68 3.85 -4.14
N ARG A 50 7.40 4.71 -3.16
CA ARG A 50 8.33 5.18 -2.13
C ARG A 50 7.86 4.71 -0.77
N ASN A 51 8.67 4.93 0.26
CA ASN A 51 8.32 4.55 1.63
C ASN A 51 7.10 5.31 2.17
N ASP A 52 6.88 6.54 1.71
CA ASP A 52 5.89 7.49 2.21
C ASP A 52 4.86 7.92 1.15
N ALA A 53 5.02 7.49 -0.10
CA ALA A 53 4.16 7.92 -1.20
C ALA A 53 4.07 6.90 -2.32
N ILE A 54 2.97 6.97 -3.08
CA ILE A 54 2.85 6.43 -4.42
C ILE A 54 2.68 7.58 -5.41
N ILE A 55 3.44 7.54 -6.51
CA ILE A 55 3.41 8.56 -7.55
C ILE A 55 2.84 7.94 -8.81
N PHE A 56 1.92 8.65 -9.47
CA PHE A 56 1.39 8.27 -10.78
C PHE A 56 1.83 9.29 -11.82
N GLY A 57 2.63 8.85 -12.80
CA GLY A 57 3.10 9.66 -13.92
C GLY A 57 2.17 9.58 -15.13
N HIS A 58 1.90 10.73 -15.74
CA HIS A 58 0.96 10.90 -16.84
C HIS A 58 1.59 11.65 -18.03
N GLY A 59 2.68 11.12 -18.61
CA GLY A 59 3.33 11.70 -19.78
C GLY A 59 3.97 13.08 -19.58
N GLY A 60 5.20 13.25 -20.08
CA GLY A 60 5.96 14.49 -19.87
C GLY A 60 6.31 14.71 -18.39
N GLU A 61 6.19 15.94 -17.90
CA GLU A 61 6.51 16.31 -16.50
C GLU A 61 5.29 16.26 -15.56
N ASN A 62 4.16 15.69 -16.00
CA ASN A 62 2.94 15.63 -15.20
C ASN A 62 2.91 14.38 -14.32
N PHE A 63 2.77 14.57 -13.01
CA PHE A 63 2.61 13.48 -12.04
C PHE A 63 1.69 13.87 -10.88
N GLU A 64 1.13 12.88 -10.21
CA GLU A 64 0.40 13.05 -8.96
C GLU A 64 1.12 12.31 -7.84
N VAL A 65 1.36 12.99 -6.72
CA VAL A 65 1.90 12.39 -5.50
C VAL A 65 0.76 12.10 -4.55
N HIS A 66 0.68 10.86 -4.09
CA HIS A 66 -0.31 10.41 -3.13
C HIS A 66 0.39 9.89 -1.87
N ALA A 67 0.02 10.40 -0.70
CA ALA A 67 0.63 10.01 0.57
C ALA A 67 0.23 8.57 0.92
N LEU A 68 1.20 7.70 1.17
CA LEU A 68 0.98 6.32 1.57
C LEU A 68 0.54 6.29 3.04
N THR A 69 -0.48 5.50 3.34
CA THR A 69 -1.04 5.39 4.70
C THR A 69 -1.07 3.98 5.25
N ASP A 70 -1.13 2.97 4.39
CA ASP A 70 -1.11 1.56 4.78
C ASP A 70 -0.63 0.70 3.61
N VAL A 71 0.06 -0.39 3.93
CA VAL A 71 0.38 -1.46 3.00
C VAL A 71 -0.10 -2.77 3.60
N ASP A 72 -1.00 -3.43 2.88
CA ASP A 72 -1.45 -4.76 3.24
C ASP A 72 -0.97 -5.79 2.23
N GLN A 73 -0.65 -6.99 2.73
CA GLN A 73 -0.23 -8.12 1.94
C GLN A 73 -1.11 -9.33 2.28
N THR A 74 -1.73 -9.89 1.25
CA THR A 74 -2.51 -11.13 1.36
C THR A 74 -2.06 -12.15 0.31
N ARG A 75 -2.56 -13.39 0.45
CA ARG A 75 -2.44 -14.41 -0.60
C ARG A 75 -3.80 -14.64 -1.23
N GLU A 76 -3.85 -14.61 -2.56
CA GLU A 76 -5.07 -14.88 -3.33
C GLU A 76 -4.72 -15.86 -4.45
N GLY A 77 -5.28 -17.07 -4.41
CA GLY A 77 -5.04 -18.09 -5.45
C GLY A 77 -3.56 -18.51 -5.61
N GLY A 78 -2.75 -18.37 -4.55
CA GLY A 78 -1.31 -18.66 -4.59
C GLY A 78 -0.43 -17.48 -4.98
N SER A 79 -1.00 -16.38 -5.47
CA SER A 79 -0.29 -15.13 -5.77
C SER A 79 -0.23 -14.20 -4.55
N ILE A 80 0.81 -13.38 -4.48
CA ILE A 80 0.94 -12.33 -3.48
C ILE A 80 0.15 -11.11 -3.97
N LEU A 81 -0.83 -10.65 -3.20
CA LEU A 81 -1.59 -9.44 -3.47
C LEU A 81 -1.18 -8.35 -2.49
N TYR A 82 -0.69 -7.23 -3.02
CA TYR A 82 -0.52 -6.00 -2.26
C TYR A 82 -1.72 -5.09 -2.44
N THR A 83 -2.10 -4.42 -1.37
CA THR A 83 -3.03 -3.29 -1.40
C THR A 83 -2.39 -2.11 -0.68
N ILE A 84 -2.09 -1.05 -1.43
CA ILE A 84 -1.60 0.21 -0.90
C ILE A 84 -2.80 1.14 -0.68
N THR A 85 -2.98 1.64 0.54
CA THR A 85 -3.95 2.71 0.82
C THR A 85 -3.22 4.04 0.78
N HIS A 86 -3.74 4.99 -0.01
CA HIS A 86 -3.10 6.29 -0.22
C HIS A 86 -4.11 7.44 -0.21
N LEU A 87 -3.62 8.65 0.04
CA LEU A 87 -4.39 9.89 0.03
C LEU A 87 -3.94 10.78 -1.13
N ASN A 88 -4.89 11.29 -1.92
CA ASN A 88 -4.56 12.32 -2.91
C ASN A 88 -4.33 13.69 -2.24
N HIS A 89 -3.98 14.71 -3.03
CA HIS A 89 -3.75 16.07 -2.54
C HIS A 89 -4.98 16.76 -1.89
N HIS A 90 -6.18 16.21 -2.08
CA HIS A 90 -7.40 16.64 -1.39
C HIS A 90 -7.69 15.85 -0.09
N GLY A 91 -6.79 14.93 0.30
CA GLY A 91 -6.99 14.05 1.45
C GLY A 91 -8.02 12.94 1.22
N GLN A 92 -8.45 12.72 -0.03
CA GLN A 92 -9.37 11.63 -0.36
C GLN A 92 -8.62 10.30 -0.38
N ARG A 93 -9.20 9.29 0.27
CA ARG A 93 -8.62 7.95 0.40
C ARG A 93 -8.94 7.07 -0.80
N PHE A 94 -7.90 6.42 -1.33
CA PHE A 94 -7.97 5.44 -2.42
C PHE A 94 -7.18 4.18 -2.06
N THR A 95 -7.39 3.14 -2.86
CA THR A 95 -6.64 1.89 -2.77
C THR A 95 -6.07 1.52 -4.13
N PHE A 96 -4.84 1.03 -4.12
CA PHE A 96 -4.14 0.52 -5.29
C PHE A 96 -3.74 -0.93 -5.03
N ALA A 97 -4.39 -1.86 -5.73
CA ALA A 97 -4.23 -3.29 -5.52
C ALA A 97 -3.57 -3.96 -6.72
N PHE A 98 -2.52 -4.74 -6.46
CA PHE A 98 -1.74 -5.40 -7.50
C PHE A 98 -1.13 -6.72 -7.04
N TYR A 99 -1.04 -7.67 -7.97
CA TYR A 99 -0.33 -8.91 -7.78
C TYR A 99 1.16 -8.70 -8.04
N TYR A 100 1.99 -9.27 -7.16
CA TYR A 100 3.44 -9.29 -7.31
C TYR A 100 3.92 -10.72 -7.60
N ASP A 101 4.72 -10.83 -8.65
CA ASP A 101 5.45 -12.03 -9.02
C ASP A 101 6.95 -11.76 -8.83
N PRO A 102 7.65 -12.43 -7.90
CA PRO A 102 9.07 -12.18 -7.65
C PRO A 102 10.00 -12.71 -8.76
N ALA A 103 9.49 -13.43 -9.76
CA ALA A 103 10.32 -13.94 -10.86
C ALA A 103 10.93 -12.80 -11.71
N ASN A 104 12.10 -13.06 -12.31
CA ASN A 104 12.75 -12.19 -13.30
C ASN A 104 12.81 -10.69 -12.93
N ASN A 105 13.38 -10.39 -11.76
CA ASN A 105 13.52 -9.02 -11.22
C ASN A 105 12.20 -8.37 -10.73
N GLY A 106 11.13 -9.16 -10.63
CA GLY A 106 9.84 -8.70 -10.13
C GLY A 106 8.92 -8.19 -11.23
N ALA A 107 7.67 -8.64 -11.21
CA ALA A 107 6.62 -8.16 -12.08
C ALA A 107 5.36 -7.80 -11.28
N VAL A 108 4.71 -6.72 -11.68
CA VAL A 108 3.46 -6.24 -11.10
C VAL A 108 2.34 -6.34 -12.13
N ARG A 109 1.17 -6.83 -11.70
CA ARG A 109 -0.06 -6.84 -12.49
C ARG A 109 -1.19 -6.26 -11.66
N PHE A 110 -1.88 -5.24 -12.16
CA PHE A 110 -2.95 -4.62 -11.41
C PHE A 110 -4.13 -5.58 -11.25
N LYS A 111 -4.78 -5.56 -10.08
CA LYS A 111 -5.89 -6.47 -9.78
C LYS A 111 -7.04 -6.34 -10.79
N ASN A 112 -7.28 -5.13 -11.29
CA ASN A 112 -8.29 -4.82 -12.30
C ASN A 112 -7.81 -4.94 -13.77
N GLN A 113 -6.52 -5.22 -14.01
CA GLN A 113 -5.91 -5.28 -15.35
C GLN A 113 -4.77 -6.32 -15.38
N ARG A 114 -5.14 -7.60 -15.30
CA ARG A 114 -4.16 -8.69 -15.15
C ARG A 114 -3.32 -8.98 -16.40
N ASP A 115 -3.75 -8.52 -17.56
CA ASP A 115 -3.07 -8.79 -18.84
C ASP A 115 -1.87 -7.85 -19.08
N ILE A 116 -1.72 -6.80 -18.28
CA ILE A 116 -0.66 -5.81 -18.43
C ILE A 116 0.42 -6.06 -17.37
N VAL A 117 1.64 -6.30 -17.84
CA VAL A 117 2.81 -6.53 -16.99
C VAL A 117 3.56 -5.22 -16.82
N TRP A 118 3.80 -4.86 -15.56
CA TRP A 118 4.66 -3.77 -15.16
C TRP A 118 5.96 -4.34 -14.61
N THR A 119 7.08 -3.78 -15.04
CA THR A 119 8.43 -4.19 -14.62
C THR A 119 9.14 -3.03 -13.99
N LYS A 120 10.01 -3.31 -13.04
CA LYS A 120 10.82 -2.27 -12.40
C LYS A 120 11.78 -1.68 -13.43
N GLU A 121 11.81 -0.36 -13.52
CA GLU A 121 12.79 0.34 -14.33
C GLU A 121 14.19 0.05 -13.77
N THR A 122 15.06 -0.46 -14.61
CA THR A 122 16.46 -0.70 -14.26
C THR A 122 17.25 0.50 -14.74
N SER A 123 17.77 1.30 -13.81
CA SER A 123 18.69 2.41 -14.12
C SER A 123 20.01 1.93 -14.69
#